data_AF-A0A9W6N1K6-F1
#
_entry.id   AF-A0A9W6N1K6-F1
#
_cell.length_a   1.000
_cell.length_b   1.000
_cell.length_c   1.000
_cell.angle_alpha   90.00
_cell.angle_beta   90.00
_cell.angle_gamma   90.00
#
_symmetry.space_group_name_H-M   'P 1'
#
loop_
_entity.id
_entity.type
_entity.pdbx_description
1 polymer ?
#
loop_
_entity_poly.entity_id
_entity_poly.type
_entity_poly.pdbx_seq_one_letter_code
_entity_poly.pdbx_strand_id
1 'polypeptide(L)'
;MKDEWAIMNWVKRGNVRSKIWAILPVDSAAVLPRIDDSGHWEDFRRLAAQRFAGHAAAAEAIEADGFCFITEALAIGPLVN
;
A
#
# COMPACT_ATOMS: atom_id res chain seq x y z
N MET A 1 10.51 -7.03 16.08
CA MET A 1 10.35 -7.10 14.61
C MET A 1 10.55 -5.71 14.04
N LYS A 2 11.08 -5.56 12.84
CA LYS A 2 11.14 -4.23 12.18
C LYS A 2 9.75 -3.98 11.57
N ASP A 3 9.15 -2.82 11.81
CA ASP A 3 7.88 -2.44 11.21
C ASP A 3 7.99 -2.42 9.69
N GLU A 4 7.47 -3.47 9.04
CA GLU A 4 7.46 -3.64 7.60
C GLU A 4 6.06 -3.34 7.06
N TRP A 5 6.01 -2.55 5.99
CA TRP A 5 4.78 -2.21 5.27
C TRP A 5 4.79 -2.82 3.87
N ALA A 6 3.65 -3.34 3.45
CA ALA A 6 3.39 -3.82 2.10
C ALA A 6 2.71 -2.72 1.29
N ILE A 7 3.22 -2.46 0.08
CA ILE A 7 2.56 -1.65 -0.93
C ILE A 7 1.78 -2.58 -1.85
N MET A 8 0.50 -2.33 -1.95
CA MET A 8 -0.46 -3.11 -2.70
C MET A 8 -0.93 -2.32 -3.93
N ASN A 9 -1.08 -3.01 -5.06
CA ASN A 9 -1.74 -2.46 -6.24
C ASN A 9 -3.06 -3.16 -6.46
N TRP A 10 -4.12 -2.41 -6.75
CA TRP A 10 -5.31 -3.02 -7.31
C TRP A 10 -5.03 -3.39 -8.76
N VAL A 11 -5.30 -4.62 -9.19
CA VAL A 11 -5.07 -5.08 -10.56
C VAL A 11 -6.40 -5.51 -11.16
N LYS A 12 -6.69 -5.05 -12.38
CA LYS A 12 -7.88 -5.47 -13.13
C LYS A 12 -7.56 -6.67 -14.00
N ARG A 13 -8.55 -7.55 -14.22
CA ARG A 13 -8.45 -8.70 -15.14
C ARG A 13 -7.93 -8.23 -16.51
N GLY A 14 -6.81 -8.80 -16.97
CA GLY A 14 -6.15 -8.40 -18.22
C GLY A 14 -4.75 -7.79 -18.05
N ASN A 15 -4.16 -7.84 -16.85
CA ASN A 15 -2.74 -7.52 -16.59
C ASN A 15 -2.34 -6.04 -16.69
N VAL A 16 -3.29 -5.12 -16.54
CA VAL A 16 -2.98 -3.69 -16.45
C VAL A 16 -2.86 -3.30 -14.98
N ARG A 17 -1.63 -2.97 -14.54
CA ARG A 17 -1.37 -2.27 -13.27
C ARG A 17 -2.32 -1.08 -13.16
N SER A 18 -3.16 -1.04 -12.12
CA SER A 18 -4.09 0.08 -11.95
C SER A 18 -3.40 1.28 -11.29
N LYS A 19 -4.04 2.46 -11.36
CA LYS A 19 -3.58 3.67 -10.67
C LYS A 19 -3.96 3.70 -9.18
N ILE A 20 -4.51 2.62 -8.63
CA ILE A 20 -5.00 2.55 -7.26
C ILE A 20 -4.00 1.76 -6.43
N TRP A 21 -3.49 2.41 -5.38
CA TRP A 21 -2.41 1.90 -4.56
C TRP A 21 -2.77 2.07 -3.09
N ALA A 22 -2.40 1.08 -2.29
CA ALA A 22 -2.54 1.14 -0.85
C ALA A 22 -1.24 0.70 -0.18
N ILE A 23 -1.06 1.09 1.07
CA ILE A 23 0.01 0.62 1.93
C ILE A 23 -0.59 0.18 3.26
N LEU A 24 -0.09 -0.91 3.81
CA LEU A 24 -0.53 -1.46 5.11
C LEU A 24 0.61 -2.21 5.80
N PRO A 25 0.59 -2.37 7.13
CA PRO A 25 1.53 -3.25 7.82
C PRO A 25 1.43 -4.70 7.33
N VAL A 26 2.56 -5.38 7.17
CA VAL A 26 2.59 -6.78 6.70
C VAL A 26 1.82 -7.71 7.64
N ASP A 27 1.89 -7.44 8.94
CA ASP A 27 1.19 -8.21 9.98
C ASP A 27 -0.22 -7.66 10.27
N SER A 28 -0.75 -6.77 9.42
CA SER A 28 -2.06 -6.17 9.61
C SER A 28 -3.18 -7.18 9.40
N ALA A 29 -4.16 -7.18 10.30
CA ALA A 29 -5.44 -7.86 10.10
C ALA A 29 -6.41 -7.05 9.23
N ALA A 30 -6.01 -5.86 8.77
CA ALA A 30 -6.86 -4.99 7.96
C ALA A 30 -7.15 -5.61 6.59
N VAL A 31 -8.40 -5.50 6.18
CA VAL A 31 -8.85 -5.95 4.86
C VAL A 31 -8.95 -4.75 3.94
N LEU A 32 -8.13 -4.74 2.89
CA LEU A 32 -8.23 -3.69 1.88
C LEU A 32 -9.60 -3.74 1.19
N PRO A 33 -10.22 -2.58 0.94
CA PRO A 33 -11.55 -2.52 0.35
C PRO A 33 -11.53 -3.07 -1.08
N ARG A 34 -12.62 -3.73 -1.46
CA ARG A 34 -12.85 -4.11 -2.85
C ARG A 34 -13.23 -2.85 -3.64
N ILE A 35 -12.52 -2.56 -4.73
CA ILE A 35 -12.81 -1.38 -5.56
C ILE A 35 -13.96 -1.65 -6.53
N ASP A 36 -13.90 -2.78 -7.25
CA ASP A 36 -14.94 -3.24 -8.17
C ASP A 36 -14.90 -4.78 -8.34
N ASP A 37 -15.80 -5.32 -9.14
CA ASP A 37 -15.86 -6.77 -9.40
C ASP A 37 -14.77 -7.29 -10.36
N SER A 38 -14.00 -6.39 -10.98
CA SER A 38 -13.10 -6.70 -12.09
C SER A 38 -11.66 -6.98 -11.67
N GLY A 39 -11.34 -6.88 -10.38
CA GLY A 39 -9.94 -6.93 -9.92
C GLY A 39 -9.73 -7.52 -8.53
N HIS A 40 -8.47 -7.49 -8.12
CA HIS A 40 -7.97 -7.93 -6.82
C HIS A 40 -6.74 -7.12 -6.41
N TRP A 41 -6.38 -7.19 -5.13
CA TRP A 41 -5.15 -6.59 -4.62
C TRP A 41 -3.96 -7.53 -4.82
N GLU A 42 -2.85 -7.00 -5.33
CA GLU A 42 -1.57 -7.69 -5.46
C GLU A 42 -0.50 -7.01 -4.62
N ASP A 43 0.36 -7.82 -3.98
CA ASP A 43 1.56 -7.33 -3.30
C ASP A 43 2.58 -6.87 -4.34
N PHE A 44 2.86 -5.57 -4.36
CA PHE A 44 3.79 -4.98 -5.30
C PHE A 44 5.21 -4.92 -4.73
N ARG A 45 5.37 -4.39 -3.51
CA ARG A 45 6.68 -4.32 -2.84
C ARG A 45 6.51 -4.19 -1.34
N ARG A 46 7.51 -4.65 -0.59
CA ARG A 46 7.61 -4.45 0.87
C ARG A 46 8.81 -3.58 1.23
N LEU A 47 8.69 -2.84 2.32
CA LEU A 47 9.76 -2.01 2.84
C LEU A 47 9.61 -1.77 4.35
N ALA A 48 10.72 -1.46 5.01
CA ALA A 48 10.66 -0.88 6.35
C ALA A 48 9.84 0.42 6.32
N ALA A 49 8.89 0.58 7.24
CA ALA A 49 7.97 1.71 7.31
C ALA A 49 8.69 3.06 7.22
N GLN A 50 9.79 3.20 7.95
CA GLN A 50 10.60 4.43 8.00
C GLN A 50 11.21 4.83 6.65
N ARG A 51 11.33 3.89 5.70
CA ARG A 51 11.83 4.17 4.34
C ARG A 51 10.75 4.68 3.39
N PHE A 52 9.49 4.74 3.83
CA PHE A 52 8.39 5.29 3.05
C PHE A 52 8.44 6.83 3.13
N ALA A 53 8.56 7.50 1.98
CA ALA A 53 8.68 8.96 1.91
C ALA A 53 7.48 9.71 2.54
N GLY A 54 6.29 9.09 2.55
CA GLY A 54 5.08 9.62 3.18
C GLY A 54 4.78 9.07 4.57
N HIS A 55 5.80 8.56 5.30
CA HIS A 55 5.61 7.78 6.53
C HIS A 55 4.66 8.43 7.54
N ALA A 56 4.85 9.70 7.89
CA ALA A 56 4.06 10.36 8.93
C ALA A 56 2.56 10.37 8.59
N ALA A 57 2.19 10.79 7.38
CA ALA A 57 0.80 10.85 6.94
C ALA A 57 0.19 9.44 6.77
N ALA A 58 0.97 8.48 6.26
CA ALA A 58 0.51 7.11 6.12
C ALA A 58 0.32 6.41 7.46
N ALA A 59 1.17 6.69 8.46
CA ALA A 59 1.06 6.11 9.80
C ALA A 59 -0.25 6.52 10.48
N GLU A 60 -0.64 7.79 10.40
CA GLU A 60 -1.90 8.29 10.96
C GLU A 60 -3.12 7.60 10.34
N ALA A 61 -3.14 7.48 9.00
CA ALA A 61 -4.23 6.78 8.30
C ALA A 61 -4.24 5.27 8.61
N ILE A 62 -3.07 4.63 8.71
CA ILE A 62 -2.95 3.22 9.08
C ILE A 62 -3.43 2.98 10.51
N GLU A 63 -3.18 3.88 11.45
CA GLU A 63 -3.67 3.76 12.82
C GLU A 63 -5.21 3.82 12.88
N ALA A 64 -5.82 4.69 12.07
CA ALA A 64 -7.28 4.84 12.01
C ALA A 64 -7.98 3.70 11.25
N ASP A 65 -7.46 3.35 10.07
CA ASP A 65 -8.17 2.53 9.08
C ASP A 65 -7.48 1.17 8.82
N GLY A 66 -6.28 0.96 9.36
CA GLY A 66 -5.47 -0.24 9.15
C GLY A 66 -4.70 -0.27 7.81
N PHE A 67 -4.95 0.70 6.93
CA PHE A 67 -4.27 0.89 5.65
C PHE A 67 -4.30 2.38 5.24
N CYS A 68 -3.54 2.74 4.22
CA CYS A 68 -3.56 4.09 3.64
C CYS A 68 -3.58 4.01 2.11
N PHE A 69 -4.48 4.73 1.44
CA PHE A 69 -4.38 4.92 -0.01
C PHE A 69 -3.24 5.88 -0.34
N ILE A 70 -2.45 5.55 -1.36
CA ILE A 70 -1.30 6.34 -1.77
C ILE A 70 -1.32 6.61 -3.27
N THR A 71 -0.52 7.58 -3.69
CA THR A 71 -0.33 7.86 -5.11
C THR A 71 0.66 6.87 -5.73
N GLU A 72 0.60 6.71 -7.05
CA GLU A 72 1.59 5.91 -7.79
C GLU A 72 3.03 6.43 -7.58
N ALA A 73 3.19 7.75 -7.46
CA ALA A 73 4.48 8.38 -7.19
C ALA A 73 5.06 7.94 -5.83
N LEU A 74 4.23 7.79 -4.79
CA LEU A 74 4.66 7.26 -3.51
C LEU A 74 4.87 5.73 -3.55
N ALA A 75 4.05 5.04 -4.34
CA ALA A 75 4.11 3.58 -4.48
C ALA A 75 5.36 3.09 -5.23
N ILE A 76 5.80 3.81 -6.27
CA ILE A 76 6.90 3.42 -7.17
C ILE A 76 8.14 4.29 -6.96
N GLY A 77 7.96 5.53 -6.50
CA GLY A 77 9.03 6.51 -6.37
C GLY A 77 10.12 6.11 -5.38
N PRO A 78 11.18 6.94 -5.32
CA PRO A 78 12.37 6.66 -4.52
C PRO A 78 12.01 6.54 -3.04
N LEU A 79 12.68 5.61 -2.37
CA LEU A 79 12.61 5.44 -0.93
C LEU A 79 13.50 6.47 -0.23
N VAL A 80 13.16 6.84 1.01
CA VAL A 80 14.09 7.61 1.84
C VAL A 80 15.20 6.68 2.36
N ASN A 81 16.38 7.28 2.56
CA ASN A 81 17.60 6.59 3.01
C ASN A 81 17.58 6.37 4.53
#